data_AF-A0A6P4CPU3-F1
#
_entry.id   AF-A0A6P4CPU3-F1
#
_cell.length_a   1.000
_cell.length_b   1.000
_cell.length_c   1.000
_cell.angle_alpha   90.00
_cell.angle_beta   90.00
_cell.angle_gamma   90.00
#
_symmetry.space_group_name_H-M   'P 1'
#
loop_
_entity.id
_entity.type
_entity.pdbx_description
1 polymer ?
#
loop_
_entity_poly.entity_id
_entity_poly.type
_entity_poly.pdbx_seq_one_letter_code
_entity_poly.pdbx_strand_id
1 'polypeptide(L)'
;MSPYKLVYDHDVVLPFEINLNTLRVSKQNDLPVDDYWNVMFDELNELDSERILALENMIRQKESVSRNYNRRIREKCFSIGELVLKVIFPMKKKLRFLGK
;
A
#
# COMPACT_ATOMS: atom_id res chain seq x y z
N MET A 1 -8.30 -3.87 1.36
CA MET A 1 -8.35 -2.79 0.36
C MET A 1 -7.33 -3.07 -0.74
N SER A 2 -7.74 -3.00 -2.01
CA SER A 2 -6.82 -3.14 -3.16
C SER A 2 -6.04 -1.83 -3.37
N PRO A 3 -4.76 -1.86 -3.77
CA PRO A 3 -4.01 -0.66 -4.13
C PRO A 3 -4.71 0.20 -5.19
N TYR A 4 -5.46 -0.41 -6.11
CA TYR A 4 -6.19 0.31 -7.16
C TYR A 4 -7.31 1.19 -6.58
N LYS A 5 -8.15 0.63 -5.70
CA LYS A 5 -9.28 1.34 -5.07
C LYS A 5 -8.81 2.54 -4.25
N LEU A 6 -7.63 2.46 -3.64
CA LEU A 6 -7.01 3.58 -2.92
C LEU A 6 -6.64 4.78 -3.81
N VAL A 7 -6.29 4.51 -5.07
CA VAL A 7 -5.78 5.51 -6.03
C VAL A 7 -6.89 6.09 -6.89
N TYR A 8 -7.83 5.25 -7.32
CA TYR A 8 -8.86 5.59 -8.31
C TYR A 8 -10.28 5.62 -7.75
N ASP A 9 -10.42 5.44 -6.45
CA ASP A 9 -11.64 5.72 -5.67
C ASP A 9 -12.81 4.78 -5.94
N HIS A 10 -12.64 3.85 -6.88
CA HIS A 10 -13.61 2.81 -7.21
C HIS A 10 -12.90 1.48 -7.46
N ASP A 11 -13.68 0.40 -7.31
CA ASP A 11 -13.22 -0.93 -7.69
C ASP A 11 -12.96 -1.00 -9.20
N VAL A 12 -11.83 -1.60 -9.57
CA VAL A 12 -11.43 -1.69 -10.97
C VAL A 12 -12.55 -2.35 -11.78
N VAL A 13 -12.94 -1.71 -12.88
CA VAL A 13 -13.80 -2.31 -13.89
C VAL A 13 -12.88 -2.99 -14.89
N LEU A 14 -12.92 -4.31 -14.94
CA LEU A 14 -12.01 -5.06 -15.78
C LEU A 14 -12.53 -5.06 -17.23
N PRO A 15 -11.66 -5.03 -18.25
CA PRO A 15 -12.11 -5.01 -19.65
C PRO A 15 -13.04 -6.18 -20.02
N PHE A 16 -12.88 -7.35 -19.38
CA PHE A 16 -13.77 -8.49 -19.59
C PHE A 16 -15.19 -8.23 -19.07
N GLU A 17 -15.33 -7.44 -18.00
CA GLU A 17 -16.63 -7.09 -17.42
C GLU A 17 -17.44 -6.22 -18.37
N ILE A 18 -16.75 -5.36 -19.13
CA ILE A 18 -17.31 -4.54 -20.19
C ILE A 18 -17.75 -5.42 -21.36
N ASN A 19 -16.87 -6.32 -21.82
CA ASN A 19 -17.18 -7.22 -22.94
C ASN A 19 -18.37 -8.16 -22.66
N LEU A 20 -18.51 -8.62 -21.42
CA LEU A 20 -19.61 -9.51 -21.01
C LEU A 20 -20.85 -8.76 -20.53
N ASN A 21 -20.83 -7.42 -20.50
CA ASN A 21 -21.86 -6.56 -19.94
C ASN A 21 -22.36 -7.07 -18.57
N THR A 22 -21.42 -7.23 -17.64
CA THR A 22 -21.74 -7.79 -16.32
C THR A 22 -22.74 -6.93 -15.55
N LEU A 23 -23.29 -7.48 -14.46
CA LEU A 23 -24.30 -6.80 -13.63
C LEU A 23 -23.88 -5.38 -13.21
N ARG A 24 -22.58 -5.13 -12.95
CA ARG A 24 -22.05 -3.80 -12.62
C ARG A 24 -22.26 -2.81 -13.78
N VAL A 25 -21.85 -3.21 -14.99
CA VAL A 25 -21.95 -2.39 -16.20
C VAL A 25 -23.41 -2.19 -16.61
N SER A 26 -24.23 -3.24 -16.53
CA SER A 26 -25.66 -3.15 -16.82
C SER A 26 -26.37 -2.19 -15.87
N LYS A 27 -26.17 -2.33 -14.55
CA LYS A 27 -26.79 -1.45 -13.56
C LYS A 27 -26.40 0.01 -13.75
N GLN A 28 -25.16 0.29 -14.15
CA GLN A 28 -24.72 1.66 -14.39
C GLN A 28 -25.44 2.30 -15.59
N ASN A 29 -25.77 1.52 -16.63
CA ASN A 29 -26.53 2.00 -17.78
C ASN A 29 -28.02 2.23 -17.48
N ASP A 30 -28.56 1.57 -16.45
CA ASP A 30 -29.97 1.67 -16.04
C ASP A 30 -30.23 2.83 -15.06
N LEU A 31 -29.19 3.53 -14.59
CA LEU A 31 -29.31 4.60 -13.60
C LEU A 31 -29.59 5.97 -14.24
N PRO A 32 -30.57 6.74 -13.73
CA PRO A 32 -30.73 8.15 -14.06
C PRO A 32 -29.48 8.95 -13.70
N VAL A 33 -29.18 9.99 -14.47
CA VAL A 33 -27.99 10.84 -14.28
C VAL A 33 -27.94 11.46 -12.88
N ASP A 34 -29.07 11.89 -12.32
CA ASP A 34 -29.12 12.48 -10.97
C ASP A 34 -28.87 11.45 -9.86
N ASP A 35 -29.41 10.24 -10.01
CA ASP A 35 -29.19 9.15 -9.03
C ASP A 35 -27.75 8.63 -9.08
N TYR A 36 -27.14 8.64 -10.27
CA TYR A 36 -25.72 8.31 -10.44
C TYR A 36 -24.82 9.23 -9.62
N TRP A 37 -25.06 10.55 -9.66
CA TRP A 37 -24.27 11.53 -8.89
C TRP A 37 -24.38 11.31 -7.39
N ASN A 38 -25.58 11.02 -6.88
CA ASN A 38 -25.81 10.77 -5.46
C ASN A 38 -25.08 9.51 -4.98
N VAL A 39 -25.23 8.39 -5.70
CA VAL A 39 -24.53 7.13 -5.37
C VAL A 39 -23.01 7.31 -5.41
N MET A 40 -22.51 8.08 -6.38
CA MET A 40 -21.07 8.33 -6.48
C MET A 40 -20.53 9.20 -5.36
N PHE A 41 -21.30 10.19 -4.92
CA PHE A 41 -20.93 11.03 -3.80
C PHE A 41 -20.87 10.24 -2.48
N ASP A 42 -21.80 9.32 -2.25
CA ASP A 42 -21.82 8.45 -1.07
C ASP A 42 -20.62 7.48 -1.05
N GLU A 43 -20.28 6.85 -2.18
CA GLU A 43 -19.08 6.00 -2.29
C GLU A 43 -17.79 6.77 -1.97
N LEU A 44 -17.67 8.02 -2.45
CA LEU A 44 -16.49 8.85 -2.20
C LEU A 44 -16.35 9.22 -0.72
N ASN A 45 -17.45 9.51 -0.03
CA ASN A 45 -17.43 9.83 1.41
C ASN A 45 -17.00 8.63 2.27
N GLU A 46 -17.47 7.42 1.93
CA GLU A 46 -17.04 6.19 2.61
C GLU A 46 -15.53 5.96 2.41
N LEU A 47 -15.05 6.18 1.18
CA LEU A 47 -13.66 5.97 0.80
C LEU A 47 -12.67 6.88 1.55
N ASP A 48 -13.03 8.13 1.80
CA ASP A 48 -12.16 9.06 2.55
C ASP A 48 -11.88 8.55 3.98
N SER A 49 -12.89 7.94 4.62
CA SER A 49 -12.71 7.30 5.92
C SER A 49 -11.77 6.09 5.83
N GLU A 50 -11.89 5.28 4.78
CA GLU A 50 -11.00 4.15 4.54
C GLU A 50 -9.55 4.60 4.28
N ARG A 51 -9.36 5.71 3.56
CA ARG A 51 -8.04 6.31 3.27
C ARG A 51 -7.33 6.76 4.54
N ILE A 52 -8.04 7.47 5.43
CA ILE A 52 -7.49 7.90 6.71
C ILE A 52 -7.02 6.69 7.53
N LEU A 53 -7.86 5.65 7.61
CA LEU A 53 -7.50 4.42 8.33
C LEU A 53 -6.30 3.71 7.71
N ALA A 54 -6.22 3.64 6.38
CA ALA A 54 -5.08 3.05 5.67
C ALA A 54 -3.78 3.83 5.93
N LEU A 55 -3.83 5.16 5.94
CA LEU A 55 -2.70 6.03 6.26
C LEU A 55 -2.23 5.81 7.70
N GLU A 56 -3.14 5.80 8.67
CA GLU A 56 -2.81 5.52 10.07
C GLU A 56 -2.16 4.14 10.24
N ASN A 57 -2.68 3.13 9.55
CA ASN A 57 -2.12 1.78 9.57
C ASN A 57 -0.72 1.74 8.99
N MET A 58 -0.47 2.43 7.87
CA MET A 58 0.85 2.54 7.26
C MET A 58 1.86 3.22 8.20
N ILE A 59 1.45 4.32 8.85
CA ILE A 59 2.29 5.05 9.81
C ILE A 59 2.62 4.13 11.00
N ARG A 60 1.62 3.49 11.62
CA ARG A 60 1.80 2.55 12.74
C ARG A 60 2.72 1.39 12.37
N GLN A 61 2.55 0.82 11.18
CA GLN A 61 3.41 -0.26 10.69
C GLN A 61 4.86 0.21 10.51
N LYS A 62 5.06 1.36 9.87
CA LYS A 62 6.40 1.94 9.67
C LYS A 62 7.11 2.18 11.01
N GLU A 63 6.41 2.75 11.98
CA GLU A 63 6.94 2.95 13.33
C GLU A 63 7.26 1.63 14.04
N SER A 64 6.39 0.63 13.93
CA SER A 64 6.61 -0.70 14.54
C SER A 64 7.84 -1.38 13.95
N VAL A 65 7.98 -1.35 12.62
CA VAL A 65 9.14 -1.91 11.91
C VAL A 65 10.43 -1.17 12.30
N SER A 66 10.39 0.16 12.30
CA SER A 66 11.53 1.00 12.72
C SER A 66 11.95 0.70 14.16
N ARG A 67 10.99 0.65 15.09
CA ARG A 67 11.25 0.30 16.50
C ARG A 67 11.84 -1.09 16.66
N ASN A 68 11.32 -2.10 15.95
CA ASN A 68 11.85 -3.47 16.03
C ASN A 68 13.28 -3.55 15.52
N TYR A 69 13.56 -2.88 14.40
CA TYR A 69 14.88 -2.83 13.79
C TYR A 69 15.89 -2.11 14.70
N ASN A 70 15.55 -0.89 15.14
CA ASN A 70 16.41 -0.08 16.00
C ASN A 70 16.67 -0.75 17.35
N ARG A 71 15.71 -1.50 17.91
CA ARG A 71 15.92 -2.29 19.14
C ARG A 71 17.05 -3.32 19.00
N ARG A 72 17.28 -3.85 17.80
CA ARG A 72 18.35 -4.83 17.53
C ARG A 72 19.68 -4.18 17.20
N ILE A 73 19.68 -2.89 16.86
CA ILE A 73 20.89 -2.15 16.56
C ILE A 73 21.47 -1.65 17.87
N ARG A 74 22.73 -1.99 18.12
CA ARG A 74 23.55 -1.29 19.11
C ARG A 74 24.23 -0.13 18.41
N GLU A 75 23.94 1.09 18.85
CA GLU A 75 24.68 2.27 18.41
C GLU A 75 26.16 2.08 18.76
N LYS A 76 27.02 2.39 17.80
CA LYS A 76 28.48 2.37 17.97
C LYS A 76 29.00 3.77 17.64
N CYS A 77 29.65 4.39 18.61
CA CYS A 77 30.38 5.64 18.42
C CYS A 77 31.84 5.31 18.13
N PHE A 78 32.42 5.93 17.10
CA PHE A 78 33.82 5.76 16.74
C PHE A 78 34.56 7.08 16.82
N SER A 79 35.81 7.04 17.27
CA SER A 79 36.68 8.22 17.36
C SER A 79 37.57 8.37 16.12
N ILE A 80 38.04 9.60 15.87
CA ILE A 80 39.01 9.87 14.79
C ILE A 80 40.30 9.08 15.09
N GLY A 81 40.74 8.26 14.13
CA GLY A 81 41.91 7.38 14.26
C GLY A 81 41.59 5.94 14.67
N GLU A 82 40.32 5.62 14.97
CA GLU A 82 39.91 4.28 15.35
C GLU A 82 39.78 3.36 14.12
N LEU A 83 40.40 2.18 14.16
CA LEU A 83 40.34 1.20 13.07
C LEU A 83 39.03 0.41 13.14
N VAL A 84 38.24 0.45 12.05
CA VAL A 84 36.98 -0.28 11.92
C VAL A 84 36.98 -1.20 10.71
N LEU A 85 36.35 -2.37 10.87
CA LEU A 85 36.20 -3.33 9.78
C LEU A 85 34.97 -2.96 8.92
N LYS A 86 35.21 -2.69 7.63
CA LYS A 86 34.14 -2.51 6.64
C LYS A 86 33.82 -3.86 6.00
N VAL A 87 32.58 -4.33 6.17
CA VAL A 87 32.11 -5.52 5.45
C VAL A 87 31.91 -5.15 3.98
N ILE A 88 32.69 -5.77 3.09
CA ILE A 88 32.51 -5.66 1.64
C ILE A 88 31.69 -6.87 1.20
N PHE A 89 30.42 -6.67 0.87
CA PHE A 89 29.59 -7.74 0.35
C PHE A 89 29.99 -8.05 -1.10
N PRO A 90 30.36 -9.30 -1.44
CA PRO A 90 30.49 -9.71 -2.82
C PRO A 90 29.08 -9.75 -3.42
N MET A 91 28.73 -8.75 -4.23
CA MET A 91 27.48 -8.80 -4.99
C MET A 91 27.48 -10.05 -5.88
N LYS A 92 26.41 -10.85 -5.78
CA LYS A 92 26.09 -12.10 -6.52
C LYS A 92 26.35 -13.46 -5.84
N LYS A 93 26.06 -13.63 -4.54
CA LYS A 93 25.67 -14.97 -4.04
C LYS A 93 24.37 -14.86 -3.25
N LYS A 94 23.28 -15.35 -3.85
CA LYS A 94 22.00 -15.57 -3.16
C LYS A 94 22.22 -16.65 -2.11
N LEU A 95 22.55 -16.24 -0.88
CA LEU A 95 22.65 -17.14 0.26
C LEU A 95 21.23 -17.57 0.64
N ARG A 96 20.92 -18.85 0.40
CA ARG A 96 19.64 -19.51 0.77
C ARG A 96 19.37 -19.56 2.29
N PHE A 97 20.24 -18.97 3.12
CA PHE A 97 20.18 -19.01 4.58
C PHE A 97 19.72 -17.71 5.24
N LEU A 98 19.53 -16.63 4.49
CA LEU A 98 18.68 -15.53 4.96
C LEU A 98 17.38 -15.59 4.19
N GLY A 99 16.38 -16.22 4.80
CA GLY A 99 15.01 -16.03 4.40
C GLY A 99 14.64 -14.56 4.50
N LYS A 100 14.38 -13.95 3.36
CA LYS A 100 13.28 -13.02 3.05
C LYS A 100 13.34 -12.67 1.57
#